data_AF-A0AAV6J5Q6-F1
#
_entry.id   AF-A0AAV6J5Q6-F1
#
_cell.length_a   1.000
_cell.length_b   1.000
_cell.length_c   1.000
_cell.angle_alpha   90.00
_cell.angle_beta   90.00
_cell.angle_gamma   90.00
#
_symmetry.space_group_name_H-M   'P 1'
#
loop_
_entity.id
_entity.type
_entity.pdbx_description
1 polymer ?
#
loop_
_entity_poly.entity_id
_entity_poly.type
_entity_poly.pdbx_seq_one_letter_code
_entity_poly.pdbx_strand_id
1 'polypeptide(L)'
;MSLKLGQMTAVVISSPALAKEVLQKQDLAFSFRTIPNALHAEEQYKYSVFWLPVSDRWRSLRKIMASNMFSGSRLDANQNLRREKVKELISYAEKCCQDGVAVGIDRAAFTTSLNMWSNTMFSVDLTDLTPKLGFIERV
;
A
#
# COMPACT_ATOMS: atom_id res chain seq x y z
N MET A 1 13.28 12.63 21.89
CA MET A 1 12.97 13.89 21.18
C MET A 1 11.45 14.02 21.10
N SER A 2 10.88 15.20 21.39
CA SER A 2 9.45 15.47 21.24
C SER A 2 9.23 16.72 20.39
N LEU A 3 8.14 16.71 19.61
CA LEU A 3 7.72 17.79 18.71
C LEU A 3 6.30 18.19 19.08
N LYS A 4 6.00 19.49 19.05
CA LYS A 4 4.62 19.99 19.15
C LYS A 4 4.11 20.34 17.75
N LEU A 5 3.15 19.56 17.25
CA LEU A 5 2.46 19.75 15.98
C LEU A 5 1.10 20.42 16.26
N GLY A 6 1.13 21.75 16.42
CA GLY A 6 -0.03 22.50 16.89
C GLY A 6 -0.42 22.05 18.31
N GLN A 7 -1.63 21.52 18.46
CA GLN A 7 -2.13 20.99 19.75
C GLN A 7 -1.69 19.54 20.03
N MET A 8 -1.08 18.85 19.06
CA MET A 8 -0.67 17.45 19.21
C MET A 8 0.81 17.37 19.58
N THR A 9 1.14 16.61 20.63
CA THR A 9 2.53 16.30 20.97
C THR A 9 2.93 14.96 20.34
N ALA A 10 3.96 14.97 19.50
CA ALA A 10 4.53 13.79 18.88
C ALA A 10 5.87 13.44 19.54
N VAL A 11 6.07 12.17 19.89
CA VAL A 11 7.34 11.66 20.40
C VAL A 11 8.05 10.90 19.28
N VAL A 12 9.29 11.29 18.99
CA VAL A 12 10.09 10.66 17.92
C VAL A 12 10.96 9.56 18.51
N ILE A 13 10.77 8.35 18.00
CA ILE A 13 11.57 7.17 18.32
C ILE A 13 12.57 6.97 17.19
N SER A 14 13.85 7.23 17.46
CA SER A 14 14.92 7.24 16.45
C SER A 14 16.07 6.28 16.77
N SER A 15 15.84 5.25 17.60
CA SER A 15 16.83 4.20 17.87
C SER A 15 16.21 2.80 17.79
N PRO A 16 16.99 1.78 17.34
CA PRO A 16 16.49 0.41 17.27
C PRO A 16 16.09 -0.16 18.63
N ALA A 17 16.82 0.21 19.69
CA ALA A 17 16.52 -0.26 21.05
C ALA A 17 15.15 0.24 21.52
N LEU A 18 14.86 1.54 21.36
CA LEU A 18 13.56 2.10 21.71
C LEU A 18 12.44 1.62 20.78
N ALA A 19 12.72 1.42 19.49
CA ALA A 19 11.75 0.83 18.57
C ALA A 19 11.34 -0.58 19.00
N LYS A 20 12.29 -1.39 19.50
CA LYS A 20 12.01 -2.71 20.08
C LYS A 20 11.15 -2.62 21.34
N GLU A 21 11.46 -1.68 22.24
CA GLU A 21 10.62 -1.46 23.43
C GLU A 21 9.18 -1.14 23.05
N VAL A 22 8.96 -0.22 22.11
CA VAL A 22 7.64 0.28 21.76
C VAL A 22 6.85 -0.67 20.86
N LEU A 23 7.48 -1.27 19.84
CA LEU A 23 6.80 -2.08 18.83
C LEU A 23 6.73 -3.57 19.16
N GLN A 24 7.46 -4.05 20.17
CA GLN A 24 7.47 -5.46 20.56
C GLN A 24 7.18 -5.68 22.05
N LYS A 25 7.84 -4.97 22.95
CA LYS A 25 7.67 -5.22 24.40
C LYS A 25 6.44 -4.53 25.00
N GLN A 26 6.12 -3.35 24.49
CA GLN A 26 4.98 -2.51 24.91
C GLN A 26 4.00 -2.30 23.74
N ASP A 27 3.98 -3.23 22.78
CA ASP A 27 3.24 -3.11 21.52
C ASP A 27 1.75 -2.81 21.73
N LEU A 28 1.11 -3.44 22.70
CA LEU A 28 -0.30 -3.22 23.03
C LEU A 28 -0.55 -1.80 23.56
N ALA A 29 0.32 -1.28 24.43
CA ALA A 29 0.21 0.06 25.00
C ALA A 29 0.35 1.16 23.94
N PHE A 30 1.14 0.90 22.89
CA PHE A 30 1.36 1.80 21.76
C PHE A 30 0.56 1.41 20.51
N SER A 31 -0.42 0.52 20.65
CA SER A 31 -1.22 0.04 19.52
C SER A 31 -2.31 1.01 19.06
N PHE A 32 -2.53 2.10 19.80
CA PHE A 32 -3.47 3.15 19.42
C PHE A 32 -3.01 3.85 18.14
N ARG A 33 -3.98 4.31 17.35
CA ARG A 33 -3.73 5.00 16.08
C ARG A 33 -4.34 6.39 16.10
N THR A 34 -3.53 7.41 15.85
CA THR A 34 -4.04 8.75 15.58
C THR A 34 -4.70 8.74 14.20
N ILE A 35 -5.99 9.03 14.13
CA ILE A 35 -6.77 9.03 12.89
C ILE A 35 -6.77 10.46 12.32
N PRO A 36 -6.20 10.69 11.12
CA PRO A 36 -6.34 11.98 10.45
C PRO A 36 -7.80 12.33 10.16
N ASN A 37 -8.16 13.61 10.27
CA ASN A 37 -9.51 14.12 9.99
C ASN A 37 -10.04 13.71 8.61
N ALA A 38 -9.17 13.59 7.60
CA ALA A 38 -9.56 13.16 6.26
C ALA A 38 -10.23 11.77 6.21
N LEU A 39 -9.94 10.90 7.17
CA LEU A 39 -10.50 9.54 7.26
C LEU A 39 -11.82 9.46 8.01
N HIS A 40 -12.27 10.59 8.57
CA HIS A 40 -13.62 10.69 9.12
C HIS A 40 -14.67 10.81 8.00
N ALA A 41 -14.24 11.20 6.79
CA ALA A 41 -15.08 11.07 5.60
C ALA A 41 -15.49 9.60 5.42
N GLU A 42 -16.79 9.35 5.26
CA GLU A 42 -17.37 8.00 5.12
C GLU A 42 -17.10 7.04 6.29
N GLU A 43 -16.65 7.54 7.45
CA GLU A 43 -16.35 6.76 8.65
C GLU A 43 -15.39 5.56 8.42
N GLN A 44 -14.53 5.64 7.41
CA GLN A 44 -13.70 4.52 6.96
C GLN A 44 -12.80 3.95 8.06
N TYR A 45 -12.38 4.79 9.01
CA TYR A 45 -11.57 4.38 10.15
C TYR A 45 -12.25 3.31 11.04
N LYS A 46 -13.59 3.24 11.04
CA LYS A 46 -14.36 2.26 11.83
C LYS A 46 -14.35 0.84 11.25
N TYR A 47 -13.91 0.70 10.00
CA TYR A 47 -13.98 -0.57 9.25
C TYR A 47 -12.62 -1.03 8.75
N SER A 48 -11.71 -0.09 8.51
CA SER A 48 -10.38 -0.38 7.98
C SER A 48 -9.47 -1.04 9.01
N VAL A 49 -8.85 -2.16 8.62
CA VAL A 49 -7.85 -2.86 9.45
C VAL A 49 -6.62 -2.01 9.76
N PHE A 50 -6.38 -0.95 8.98
CA PHE A 50 -5.29 -0.01 9.19
C PHE A 50 -5.56 1.01 10.29
N TRP A 51 -6.83 1.22 10.67
CA TRP A 51 -7.24 2.27 11.61
C TRP A 51 -7.99 1.74 12.83
N LEU A 52 -8.58 0.54 12.73
CA LEU A 52 -9.22 -0.14 13.84
C LEU A 52 -8.25 -0.32 15.02
N PRO A 53 -8.70 -0.08 16.27
CA PRO A 53 -7.92 -0.44 17.45
C PRO A 53 -7.84 -1.95 17.59
N VAL A 54 -6.85 -2.41 18.37
CA VAL A 54 -6.70 -3.83 18.68
C VAL A 54 -7.96 -4.32 19.40
N SER A 55 -8.73 -5.12 18.69
CA SER A 55 -10.05 -5.62 19.05
C SER A 55 -10.27 -6.97 18.38
N ASP A 56 -11.30 -7.70 18.77
CA ASP A 56 -11.58 -9.01 18.16
C ASP A 56 -11.90 -8.89 16.67
N ARG A 57 -12.54 -7.79 16.26
CA ARG A 57 -12.75 -7.45 14.86
C ARG A 57 -11.43 -7.28 14.11
N TRP A 58 -10.52 -6.45 14.64
CA TRP A 58 -9.21 -6.23 14.05
C TRP A 58 -8.38 -7.53 13.96
N ARG A 59 -8.37 -8.34 15.03
CA ARG A 59 -7.69 -9.64 15.06
C ARG A 59 -8.25 -10.59 14.02
N SER A 60 -9.58 -10.63 13.87
CA SER A 60 -10.25 -11.48 12.88
C SER A 60 -9.88 -11.08 11.45
N LEU A 61 -9.91 -9.78 11.13
CA LEU A 61 -9.48 -9.27 9.82
C LEU A 61 -8.00 -9.58 9.54
N ARG A 62 -7.11 -9.36 10.52
CA ARG A 62 -5.68 -9.70 10.42
C ARG A 62 -5.48 -11.19 10.15
N LYS A 63 -6.21 -12.06 10.84
CA LYS A 63 -6.16 -13.51 10.62
C LYS A 63 -6.59 -13.88 9.21
N ILE A 64 -7.73 -13.34 8.73
CA ILE A 64 -8.24 -13.59 7.37
C ILE A 64 -7.22 -13.18 6.32
N MET A 65 -6.64 -11.98 6.43
CA MET A 65 -5.62 -11.51 5.50
C MET A 65 -4.38 -12.41 5.52
N ALA A 66 -3.89 -12.76 6.71
CA ALA A 66 -2.71 -13.61 6.85
C ALA A 66 -2.91 -15.02 6.27
N SER A 67 -4.10 -15.63 6.45
CA SER A 67 -4.36 -16.99 5.97
C SER A 67 -4.75 -17.04 4.49
N ASN A 68 -5.52 -16.06 4.01
CA ASN A 68 -6.17 -16.15 2.70
C ASN A 68 -5.57 -15.25 1.62
N MET A 69 -4.84 -14.20 1.99
CA MET A 69 -4.27 -13.24 1.02
C MET A 69 -2.75 -13.30 1.00
N PHE A 70 -2.13 -13.35 2.18
CA PHE A 70 -0.68 -13.19 2.34
C PHE A 70 0.04 -14.46 2.79
N SER A 71 -0.65 -15.61 2.82
CA SER A 71 0.01 -16.88 3.11
C SER A 71 0.90 -17.29 1.93
N GLY A 72 2.01 -17.99 2.23
CA GLY A 72 2.96 -18.42 1.20
C GLY A 72 2.28 -19.20 0.07
N SER A 73 1.39 -20.14 0.39
CA SER A 73 0.64 -20.92 -0.61
C SER A 73 -0.27 -20.07 -1.51
N ARG A 74 -0.89 -19.02 -0.97
CA ARG A 74 -1.72 -18.08 -1.75
C ARG A 74 -0.86 -17.18 -2.63
N LEU A 75 0.28 -16.74 -2.12
CA LEU A 75 1.26 -16.00 -2.90
C LEU A 75 1.78 -16.88 -4.05
N ASP A 76 2.14 -18.13 -3.81
CA ASP A 76 2.64 -19.03 -4.86
C ASP A 76 1.57 -19.31 -5.92
N ALA A 77 0.33 -19.58 -5.51
CA ALA A 77 -0.79 -19.78 -6.43
C ALA A 77 -1.02 -18.57 -7.36
N ASN A 78 -0.84 -17.35 -6.84
CA ASN A 78 -1.03 -16.11 -7.59
C ASN A 78 0.27 -15.58 -8.23
N GLN A 79 1.35 -16.38 -8.28
CA GLN A 79 2.64 -15.95 -8.81
C GLN A 79 2.56 -15.56 -10.29
N ASN A 80 1.75 -16.28 -11.08
CA ASN A 80 1.62 -16.04 -12.51
C ASN A 80 1.04 -14.65 -12.79
N LEU A 81 0.00 -14.24 -12.05
CA LEU A 81 -0.61 -12.92 -12.17
C LEU A 81 0.42 -11.82 -11.89
N ARG A 82 1.24 -11.97 -10.85
CA ARG A 82 2.33 -11.02 -10.55
C ARG A 82 3.37 -10.97 -11.67
N ARG A 83 3.73 -12.14 -12.22
CA ARG A 83 4.70 -12.24 -13.33
C ARG A 83 4.18 -11.55 -14.59
N GLU A 84 2.88 -11.66 -14.88
CA GLU A 84 2.26 -10.97 -16.02
C GLU A 84 2.37 -9.45 -15.88
N LYS A 85 2.10 -8.89 -14.69
CA LYS A 85 2.24 -7.43 -14.46
C LYS A 85 3.68 -6.93 -14.58
N VAL A 86 4.66 -7.75 -14.22
CA VAL A 86 6.07 -7.44 -14.46
C VAL A 86 6.41 -7.51 -15.95
N LYS A 87 5.88 -8.49 -16.69
CA LYS A 87 6.07 -8.57 -18.15
C LYS A 87 5.48 -7.34 -18.86
N GLU A 88 4.29 -6.90 -18.48
CA GLU A 88 3.67 -5.69 -19.02
C GLU A 88 4.55 -4.45 -18.78
N LEU A 89 5.14 -4.32 -17.59
CA LEU A 89 6.08 -3.24 -17.28
C LEU A 89 7.34 -3.30 -18.16
N ILE A 90 7.91 -4.50 -18.36
CA ILE A 90 9.09 -4.68 -19.22
C ILE A 90 8.75 -4.31 -20.66
N SER A 91 7.64 -4.80 -21.21
CA SER A 91 7.20 -4.46 -22.56
C SER A 91 6.92 -2.97 -22.73
N TYR A 92 6.38 -2.30 -21.71
CA TYR A 92 6.26 -0.85 -21.71
C TYR A 92 7.62 -0.15 -21.78
N ALA A 93 8.60 -0.58 -20.97
CA ALA A 93 9.94 -0.01 -20.99
C ALA A 93 10.68 -0.26 -22.32
N GLU A 94 10.53 -1.45 -22.90
CA GLU A 94 11.07 -1.79 -24.23
C GLU A 94 10.49 -0.87 -25.31
N LYS A 95 9.18 -0.61 -25.27
CA LYS A 95 8.53 0.33 -26.18
C LYS A 95 9.07 1.75 -26.03
N CYS A 96 9.18 2.25 -24.79
CA CYS A 96 9.78 3.56 -24.53
C CYS A 96 11.22 3.65 -25.07
N CYS A 97 12.01 2.59 -24.93
CA CYS A 97 13.36 2.52 -25.49
C CYS A 97 13.36 2.61 -27.02
N GLN A 98 12.47 1.86 -27.70
CA GLN A 98 12.32 1.91 -29.16
C GLN A 98 11.89 3.28 -29.67
N ASP A 99 10.98 3.93 -28.94
CA ASP A 99 10.47 5.26 -29.27
C ASP A 99 11.44 6.40 -28.87
N GLY A 100 12.55 6.08 -28.17
CA GLY A 100 13.51 7.07 -27.67
C GLY A 100 12.97 7.96 -26.55
N VAL A 101 11.93 7.52 -25.84
CA VAL A 101 11.23 8.27 -24.79
C VAL A 101 11.67 7.79 -23.41
N ALA A 102 11.84 8.73 -22.47
CA ALA A 102 12.17 8.41 -21.09
C ALA A 102 11.01 7.69 -20.38
N VAL A 103 11.33 6.69 -19.54
CA VAL A 103 10.36 5.99 -18.70
C VAL A 103 10.11 6.81 -17.43
N GLY A 104 8.86 7.25 -17.22
CA GLY A 104 8.41 7.83 -15.96
C GLY A 104 8.29 6.77 -14.88
N ILE A 105 9.36 6.55 -14.10
CA ILE A 105 9.46 5.47 -13.11
C ILE A 105 8.39 5.57 -12.03
N ASP A 106 8.03 6.79 -11.62
CA ASP A 106 6.96 7.07 -10.66
C ASP A 106 5.61 6.50 -11.13
N ARG A 107 5.20 6.87 -12.35
CA ARG A 107 3.95 6.41 -12.95
C ARG A 107 4.00 4.91 -13.22
N ALA A 108 5.09 4.44 -13.80
CA ALA A 108 5.25 3.03 -14.15
C ALA A 108 5.19 2.14 -12.88
N ALA A 109 5.94 2.48 -11.84
CA ALA A 109 5.94 1.74 -10.58
C ALA A 109 4.57 1.79 -9.88
N PHE A 110 3.92 2.95 -9.86
CA PHE A 110 2.59 3.11 -9.26
C PHE A 110 1.54 2.26 -9.99
N THR A 111 1.43 2.40 -11.32
CA THR A 111 0.48 1.65 -12.15
C THR A 111 0.71 0.14 -12.05
N THR A 112 1.96 -0.32 -12.17
CA THR A 112 2.25 -1.76 -12.05
C THR A 112 1.91 -2.29 -10.66
N SER A 113 2.23 -1.55 -9.59
CA SER A 113 1.89 -1.95 -8.22
C SER A 113 0.38 -1.99 -8.01
N LEU A 114 -0.34 -0.99 -8.50
CA LEU A 114 -1.79 -0.92 -8.37
C LEU A 114 -2.47 -2.09 -9.11
N ASN A 115 -2.08 -2.35 -10.36
CA ASN A 115 -2.62 -3.47 -11.13
C ASN A 115 -2.25 -4.82 -10.52
N MET A 116 -1.05 -4.96 -9.98
CA MET A 116 -0.63 -6.17 -9.27
C MET A 116 -1.53 -6.45 -8.06
N TRP A 117 -1.86 -5.42 -7.28
CA TRP A 117 -2.78 -5.52 -6.15
C TRP A 117 -4.22 -5.77 -6.61
N SER A 118 -4.74 -4.98 -7.54
CA SER A 118 -6.13 -5.07 -7.99
C SER A 118 -6.41 -6.39 -8.71
N ASN A 119 -5.46 -6.89 -9.51
CA ASN A 119 -5.59 -8.16 -10.19
C ASN A 119 -5.54 -9.33 -9.19
N THR A 120 -4.65 -9.28 -8.20
CA THR A 120 -4.60 -10.31 -7.15
C THR A 120 -5.88 -10.37 -6.31
N MET A 121 -6.52 -9.21 -6.06
CA MET A 121 -7.68 -9.10 -5.17
C MET A 121 -9.02 -9.25 -5.88
N PHE A 122 -9.12 -8.73 -7.11
CA PHE A 122 -10.37 -8.56 -7.84
C PHE A 122 -10.29 -9.09 -9.27
N SER A 123 -9.15 -9.63 -9.70
CA SER A 123 -8.90 -10.10 -11.07
C SER A 123 -9.13 -9.01 -12.13
N VAL A 124 -8.90 -7.74 -11.78
CA VAL A 124 -9.10 -6.57 -12.63
C VAL A 124 -7.87 -5.67 -12.60
N ASP A 125 -7.54 -5.10 -13.75
CA ASP A 125 -6.58 -4.00 -13.85
C ASP A 125 -7.31 -2.67 -13.74
N LEU A 126 -6.88 -1.81 -12.82
CA LEU A 126 -7.54 -0.53 -12.56
C LEU A 126 -7.00 0.60 -13.43
N THR A 127 -5.81 0.43 -14.00
CA THR A 127 -5.11 1.47 -14.75
C THR A 127 -4.30 0.89 -15.89
N ASP A 128 -4.04 1.68 -16.93
CA ASP A 128 -3.21 1.26 -18.07
C ASP A 128 -1.83 1.92 -18.03
N LEU A 129 -0.78 1.16 -18.36
CA LEU A 129 0.58 1.68 -18.51
C LEU A 129 0.71 2.58 -19.74
N THR A 130 -0.06 2.31 -20.78
CA THR A 130 -0.16 3.18 -21.95
C THR A 130 -0.92 4.46 -21.58
N PRO A 131 -0.37 5.66 -21.85
CA PRO A 131 -1.18 6.86 -21.84
C PRO A 131 -2.31 6.68 -22.87
N LYS A 132 -3.56 6.93 -22.49
CA LYS A 132 -4.58 7.26 -23.49
C LYS A 132 -4.09 8.54 -24.16
N LEU A 133 -3.65 8.44 -25.43
CA LEU A 133 -3.41 9.61 -26.28
C LEU A 133 -4.67 10.47 -26.21
N GLY A 134 -4.63 11.60 -25.50
CA GLY A 134 -5.80 12.48 -25.38
C GLY A 134 -5.86 13.39 -24.16
N PHE A 135 -4.98 13.25 -23.15
CA PHE A 135 -5.04 14.09 -21.94
C PHE A 135 -3.87 15.04 -21.70
N ILE A 136 -2.87 15.11 -22.61
CA ILE A 136 -1.70 16.00 -22.46
C ILE A 136 -1.74 17.17 -23.47
N GLU A 137 -2.92 17.57 -23.97
CA GLU A 137 -3.06 18.79 -24.79
C GLU A 137 -3.87 19.92 -24.15
N ARG A 138 -4.24 19.84 -22.86
CA ARG A 138 -4.89 20.97 -22.19
C ARG A 138 -4.48 21.11 -20.72
N VAL A 139 -3.32 21.74 -20.49
CA VAL A 139 -3.15 22.85 -19.53
C VAL A 139 -2.07 23.76 -20.09
#